data_AF-A0A941QE15-F1
#
_entry.id   AF-A0A941QE15-F1
#
_cell.length_a   1.000
_cell.length_b   1.000
_cell.length_c   1.000
_cell.angle_alpha   90.00
_cell.angle_beta   90.00
_cell.angle_gamma   90.00
#
_symmetry.space_group_name_H-M   'P 1'
#
loop_
_entity.id
_entity.type
_entity.pdbx_description
1 polymer ?
#
loop_
_entity_poly.entity_id
_entity_poly.type
_entity_poly.pdbx_seq_one_letter_code
_entity_poly.pdbx_strand_id
1 'polypeptide(L)'
;MHIGAIVGATLACLCGATLAASGEWLSLGSKHWSPSVFSKSGIGTSNARAEARVTREEIQGWCENWSPGDRGCVQRELDSPEAKATYRASADCTRGRITAVDGQTYTLAGRWDNSDIGGGRTRWRDGSGRIVGRDNASGGLGIAQQWEVLCPEGRGTARSAAMGQAPMVQAPAQRAPQPAVAMARNFSVGEVVYARSGPAWVRGRVTHVSQLAGPRGPEIAYGVTLDSGARGVLPPHMLRKAPRQ
;
A
#
# COMPACT_ATOMS: atom_id res chain seq x y z
N MET A 1 -65.64 14.58 -20.72
CA MET A 1 -64.80 15.31 -19.74
C MET A 1 -65.09 14.70 -18.37
N HIS A 2 -64.20 14.10 -17.57
CA HIS A 2 -62.74 13.94 -17.51
C HIS A 2 -62.43 12.52 -16.98
N ILE A 3 -61.69 11.67 -17.71
CA ILE A 3 -60.26 11.30 -17.49
C ILE A 3 -59.88 11.09 -16.02
N GLY A 4 -59.90 9.82 -15.59
CA GLY A 4 -59.30 9.34 -14.34
C GLY A 4 -57.84 8.93 -14.57
N ALA A 5 -56.94 9.45 -13.73
CA ALA A 5 -55.51 9.23 -13.78
C ALA A 5 -55.13 7.82 -13.27
N ILE A 6 -54.28 7.12 -14.03
CA ILE A 6 -53.61 5.89 -13.56
C ILE A 6 -52.15 6.22 -13.23
N VAL A 7 -51.81 5.76 -12.04
CA VAL A 7 -50.57 5.84 -11.28
C VAL A 7 -49.35 5.38 -12.07
N GLY A 8 -48.26 6.15 -11.93
CA GLY A 8 -46.99 5.94 -12.60
C GLY A 8 -46.18 4.75 -12.09
N ALA A 9 -45.37 4.19 -12.98
CA ALA A 9 -44.27 3.31 -12.67
C ALA A 9 -42.99 3.93 -13.23
N THR A 10 -42.33 4.76 -12.43
CA THR A 10 -40.98 5.25 -12.71
C THR A 10 -40.01 4.09 -12.46
N LEU A 11 -39.56 3.46 -13.54
CA LEU A 11 -38.47 2.49 -13.51
C LEU A 11 -37.17 3.25 -13.16
N ALA A 12 -36.84 3.31 -11.87
CA ALA A 12 -35.57 3.85 -11.40
C ALA A 12 -34.45 2.87 -11.80
N CYS A 13 -33.81 3.15 -12.92
CA CYS A 13 -32.57 2.51 -13.33
C CYS A 13 -31.50 2.84 -12.28
N LEU A 14 -31.28 1.93 -11.35
CA LEU A 14 -30.14 1.96 -10.41
C LEU A 14 -28.86 1.66 -11.21
N CYS A 15 -28.36 2.67 -11.92
CA CYS A 15 -26.96 2.69 -12.33
C CYS A 15 -26.13 2.77 -11.06
N GLY A 16 -25.69 1.61 -10.56
CA GLY A 16 -24.68 1.53 -9.53
C GLY A 16 -23.45 2.30 -9.99
N ALA A 17 -23.21 3.45 -9.38
CA ALA A 17 -21.97 4.17 -9.53
C ALA A 17 -20.85 3.23 -9.07
N THR A 18 -20.13 2.68 -10.03
CA THR A 18 -18.78 2.17 -9.77
C THR A 18 -17.99 3.38 -9.32
N LEU A 19 -17.83 3.53 -8.01
CA LEU A 19 -16.77 4.36 -7.44
C LEU A 19 -15.48 3.91 -8.12
N ALA A 20 -15.03 4.70 -9.10
CA ALA A 20 -13.71 4.57 -9.65
C ALA A 20 -12.75 4.54 -8.46
N ALA A 21 -11.86 3.54 -8.45
CA ALA A 21 -10.86 3.32 -7.41
C ALA A 21 -9.77 4.42 -7.43
N SER A 22 -10.19 5.69 -7.35
CA SER A 22 -9.29 6.83 -7.36
C SER A 22 -8.49 6.84 -6.05
N GLY A 23 -7.24 6.37 -6.13
CA GLY A 23 -6.26 6.45 -5.05
C GLY A 23 -5.64 5.12 -4.60
N GLU A 24 -6.17 3.97 -5.04
CA GLU A 24 -5.59 2.66 -4.73
C GLU A 24 -4.51 2.26 -5.75
N TRP A 25 -3.48 1.55 -5.30
CA TRP A 25 -2.35 1.09 -6.11
C TRP A 25 -1.92 -0.31 -5.67
N LEU A 26 -1.07 -0.97 -6.44
CA LEU A 26 -0.45 -2.24 -6.04
C LEU A 26 1.07 -2.07 -5.90
N SER A 27 1.62 -2.44 -4.75
CA SER A 27 3.06 -2.33 -4.51
C SER A 27 3.87 -3.31 -5.33
N LEU A 28 4.71 -2.80 -6.23
CA LEU A 28 5.69 -3.58 -6.99
C LEU A 28 7.02 -3.78 -6.25
N GLY A 29 7.26 -3.04 -5.17
CA GLY A 29 8.47 -3.15 -4.35
C GLY A 29 9.12 -1.79 -4.06
N SER A 30 10.28 -1.84 -3.42
CA SER A 30 10.95 -0.68 -2.82
C SER A 30 11.34 0.42 -3.83
N LYS A 31 11.77 0.06 -5.05
CA LYS A 31 12.26 1.02 -6.04
C LYS A 31 11.40 1.15 -7.29
N HIS A 32 10.18 0.65 -7.25
CA HIS A 32 9.28 0.67 -8.40
C HIS A 32 8.28 1.83 -8.32
N TRP A 33 7.77 2.24 -9.48
CA TRP A 33 6.55 3.04 -9.52
C TRP A 33 5.37 2.28 -8.89
N SER A 34 4.34 3.02 -8.52
CA SER A 34 3.15 2.51 -7.82
C SER A 34 1.96 2.46 -8.78
N PRO A 35 1.76 1.38 -9.55
CA PRO A 35 0.71 1.32 -10.55
C PRO A 35 -0.68 1.49 -9.94
N SER A 36 -1.48 2.36 -10.54
CA SER A 36 -2.87 2.63 -10.15
C SER A 36 -3.79 1.46 -10.42
N VAL A 37 -4.59 1.09 -9.42
CA VAL A 37 -5.67 0.12 -9.57
C VAL A 37 -6.77 0.73 -10.42
N PHE A 38 -7.08 0.09 -11.56
CA PHE A 38 -8.16 0.51 -12.45
C PHE A 38 -9.36 -0.45 -12.44
N SER A 39 -9.19 -1.67 -11.91
CA SER A 39 -10.26 -2.66 -11.81
C SER A 39 -10.14 -3.45 -10.51
N LYS A 40 -11.27 -3.70 -9.87
CA LYS A 40 -11.40 -4.55 -8.68
C LYS A 40 -12.64 -5.41 -8.77
N SER A 41 -12.56 -6.62 -8.25
CA SER A 41 -13.73 -7.52 -8.11
C SER A 41 -13.58 -8.41 -6.89
N GLY A 42 -14.70 -8.87 -6.33
CA GLY A 42 -14.71 -9.84 -5.23
C GLY A 42 -14.00 -9.38 -3.94
N ILE A 43 -13.80 -8.07 -3.74
CA ILE A 43 -13.06 -7.53 -2.59
C ILE A 43 -13.64 -8.02 -1.26
N GLY A 44 -12.77 -8.53 -0.38
CA GLY A 44 -13.15 -9.14 0.91
C GLY A 44 -13.64 -10.59 0.82
N THR A 45 -13.70 -11.20 -0.36
CA THR A 45 -14.20 -12.57 -0.56
C THR A 45 -13.08 -13.58 -0.82
N SER A 46 -13.43 -14.84 -1.08
CA SER A 46 -12.48 -15.88 -1.51
C SER A 46 -11.93 -15.68 -2.93
N ASN A 47 -12.48 -14.73 -3.70
CA ASN A 47 -12.11 -14.45 -5.09
C ASN A 47 -11.77 -12.96 -5.31
N ALA A 48 -11.16 -12.31 -4.33
CA ALA A 48 -10.76 -10.91 -4.44
C ALA A 48 -9.70 -10.74 -5.52
N ARG A 49 -9.85 -9.73 -6.39
CA ARG A 49 -8.91 -9.41 -7.46
C ARG A 49 -8.78 -7.89 -7.62
N ALA A 50 -7.57 -7.46 -7.95
CA ALA A 50 -7.26 -6.10 -8.34
C ALA A 50 -6.33 -6.11 -9.55
N GLU A 51 -6.59 -5.22 -10.51
CA GLU A 51 -5.73 -4.99 -11.67
C GLU A 51 -5.25 -3.54 -11.65
N ALA A 52 -3.97 -3.36 -11.92
CA ALA A 52 -3.32 -2.06 -11.93
C ALA A 52 -2.46 -1.85 -13.18
N ARG A 53 -2.31 -0.59 -13.58
CA ARG A 53 -1.42 -0.14 -14.66
C ARG A 53 -0.70 1.11 -14.21
N VAL A 54 0.53 1.26 -14.66
CA VAL A 54 1.27 2.50 -14.39
C VAL A 54 0.80 3.60 -15.33
N THR A 55 0.74 4.84 -14.84
CA THR A 55 0.48 6.03 -15.66
C THR A 55 1.74 6.85 -15.88
N ARG A 56 1.69 7.76 -16.87
CA ARG A 56 2.80 8.69 -17.13
C ARG A 56 3.11 9.56 -15.90
N GLU A 57 2.08 9.99 -15.18
CA GLU A 57 2.20 10.83 -13.99
C GLU A 57 2.93 10.10 -12.86
N GLU A 58 2.67 8.80 -12.68
CA GLU A 58 3.35 7.97 -11.68
C GLU A 58 4.84 7.78 -12.02
N ILE A 59 5.14 7.55 -13.30
CA ILE A 59 6.53 7.47 -13.79
C ILE A 59 7.23 8.81 -13.64
N GLN A 60 6.56 9.92 -13.97
CA GLN A 60 7.11 11.25 -13.80
C GLN A 60 7.45 11.53 -12.33
N GLY A 61 6.52 11.28 -11.41
CA GLY A 61 6.76 11.44 -9.99
C GLY A 61 7.89 10.55 -9.47
N TRP A 62 8.00 9.33 -9.99
CA TRP A 62 9.13 8.45 -9.69
C TRP A 62 10.45 9.01 -10.23
N CYS A 63 10.51 9.44 -11.48
CA CYS A 63 11.70 10.00 -12.12
C CYS A 63 12.21 11.27 -11.42
N GLU A 64 11.30 12.17 -11.04
CA GLU A 64 11.63 13.38 -10.28
C GLU A 64 12.32 13.06 -8.95
N ASN A 65 11.96 11.93 -8.34
CA ASN A 65 12.49 11.50 -7.05
C ASN A 65 13.75 10.62 -7.16
N TRP A 66 13.81 9.74 -8.14
CA TRP A 66 14.81 8.67 -8.24
C TRP A 66 15.90 8.92 -9.28
N SER A 67 15.62 9.76 -10.27
CA SER A 67 16.58 10.14 -11.32
C SER A 67 16.54 11.65 -11.56
N PRO A 68 16.76 12.48 -10.52
CA PRO A 68 16.65 13.93 -10.67
C PRO A 68 17.65 14.45 -11.70
N GLY A 69 17.17 15.26 -12.64
CA GLY A 69 17.97 15.83 -13.72
C GLY A 69 18.10 14.96 -14.97
N ASP A 70 17.65 13.69 -14.93
CA ASP A 70 17.60 12.84 -16.12
C ASP A 70 16.39 13.20 -17.00
N ARG A 71 16.65 13.97 -18.05
CA ARG A 71 15.63 14.40 -19.04
C ARG A 71 15.03 13.23 -19.83
N GLY A 72 15.72 12.10 -19.91
CA GLY A 72 15.26 10.91 -20.64
C GLY A 72 14.49 9.90 -19.78
N CYS A 73 14.46 10.08 -18.45
CA CYS A 73 13.90 9.10 -17.53
C CYS A 73 12.46 8.71 -17.87
N VAL A 74 11.57 9.69 -17.99
CA VAL A 74 10.13 9.43 -18.19
C VAL A 74 9.88 8.65 -19.47
N GLN A 75 10.55 9.02 -20.56
CA GLN A 75 10.36 8.35 -21.85
C GLN A 75 10.92 6.92 -21.82
N ARG A 76 12.13 6.73 -21.27
CA ARG A 76 12.75 5.42 -21.14
C ARG A 76 11.91 4.46 -20.29
N GLU A 77 11.38 4.92 -19.17
CA GLU A 77 10.51 4.09 -18.32
C GLU A 77 9.17 3.80 -19.00
N LEU A 78 8.56 4.77 -19.70
CA LEU A 78 7.31 4.52 -20.47
C LEU A 78 7.49 3.51 -21.59
N ASP A 79 8.67 3.48 -22.20
CA ASP A 79 8.97 2.55 -23.29
C ASP A 79 9.26 1.13 -22.78
N SER A 80 9.54 0.96 -21.49
CA SER A 80 9.82 -0.33 -20.87
C SER A 80 8.64 -1.31 -20.99
N PRO A 81 8.90 -2.62 -21.17
CA PRO A 81 7.87 -3.65 -21.10
C PRO A 81 7.08 -3.62 -19.79
N GLU A 82 7.75 -3.31 -18.68
CA GLU A 82 7.18 -3.23 -17.34
C GLU A 82 6.14 -2.12 -17.24
N ALA A 83 6.35 -0.98 -17.87
CA ALA A 83 5.36 0.11 -17.87
C ALA A 83 4.11 -0.22 -18.71
N LYS A 84 4.23 -1.15 -19.66
CA LYS A 84 3.12 -1.60 -20.51
C LYS A 84 2.34 -2.77 -19.89
N ALA A 85 2.85 -3.36 -18.80
CA ALA A 85 2.25 -4.51 -18.15
C ALA A 85 0.94 -4.15 -17.41
N THR A 86 0.04 -5.13 -17.34
CA THR A 86 -1.10 -5.09 -16.41
C THR A 86 -0.75 -5.93 -15.19
N TYR A 87 -0.61 -5.28 -14.04
CA TYR A 87 -0.29 -5.91 -12.76
C TYR A 87 -1.56 -6.48 -12.13
N ARG A 88 -1.48 -7.69 -11.58
CA ARG A 88 -2.64 -8.41 -11.04
C ARG A 88 -2.29 -8.94 -9.67
N ALA A 89 -3.14 -8.65 -8.70
CA ALA A 89 -3.10 -9.28 -7.39
C ALA A 89 -4.45 -9.96 -7.12
N SER A 90 -4.44 -11.07 -6.41
CA SER A 90 -5.66 -11.78 -6.02
C SER A 90 -5.54 -12.37 -4.63
N ALA A 91 -6.67 -12.54 -3.95
CA ALA A 91 -6.68 -13.11 -2.61
C ALA A 91 -7.93 -13.96 -2.36
N ASP A 92 -7.72 -14.95 -1.50
CA ASP A 92 -8.77 -15.58 -0.73
C ASP A 92 -8.76 -14.97 0.67
N CYS A 93 -9.59 -13.94 0.86
CA CYS A 93 -9.66 -13.21 2.12
C CYS A 93 -10.10 -14.09 3.29
N THR A 94 -10.91 -15.12 3.00
CA THR A 94 -11.48 -16.03 4.01
C THR A 94 -10.48 -17.05 4.53
N ARG A 95 -9.47 -17.38 3.71
CA ARG A 95 -8.41 -18.33 4.05
C ARG A 95 -7.07 -17.67 4.35
N GLY A 96 -6.99 -16.33 4.30
CA GLY A 96 -5.73 -15.64 4.54
C GLY A 96 -4.69 -15.94 3.47
N ARG A 97 -5.06 -16.05 2.20
CA ARG A 97 -4.12 -16.38 1.11
C ARG A 97 -4.11 -15.28 0.06
N ILE A 98 -2.94 -14.87 -0.40
CA ILE A 98 -2.76 -13.85 -1.44
C ILE A 98 -1.80 -14.34 -2.51
N THR A 99 -2.13 -14.12 -3.78
CA THR A 99 -1.17 -14.12 -4.88
C THR A 99 -0.87 -12.67 -5.22
N ALA A 100 0.35 -12.22 -4.91
CA ALA A 100 0.75 -10.83 -5.10
C ALA A 100 1.15 -10.57 -6.56
N VAL A 101 1.44 -9.31 -6.88
CA VAL A 101 1.86 -8.88 -8.23
C VAL A 101 3.16 -9.52 -8.74
N ASP A 102 3.96 -10.11 -7.86
CA ASP A 102 5.16 -10.91 -8.19
C ASP A 102 4.81 -12.34 -8.68
N GLY A 103 3.52 -12.69 -8.69
CA GLY A 103 3.01 -14.00 -9.06
C GLY A 103 3.16 -15.07 -7.96
N GLN A 104 3.77 -14.74 -6.83
CA GLN A 104 3.97 -15.67 -5.71
C GLN A 104 2.76 -15.71 -4.79
N THR A 105 2.53 -16.87 -4.17
CA THR A 105 1.45 -17.06 -3.20
C THR A 105 1.99 -17.04 -1.78
N TYR A 106 1.30 -16.30 -0.92
CA TYR A 106 1.62 -16.12 0.48
C TYR A 106 0.43 -16.47 1.38
N THR A 107 0.73 -16.93 2.58
CA THR A 107 -0.27 -17.26 3.60
C THR A 107 -0.14 -16.36 4.83
N LEU A 108 -1.28 -15.93 5.36
CA LEU A 108 -1.38 -15.02 6.48
C LEU A 108 -0.86 -15.72 7.74
N ALA A 109 0.07 -15.08 8.41
CA ALA A 109 0.75 -15.57 9.60
C ALA A 109 0.54 -14.66 10.82
N GLY A 110 -0.56 -13.89 10.83
CA GLY A 110 -0.91 -12.94 11.88
C GLY A 110 -0.54 -11.50 11.52
N ARG A 111 -0.19 -10.70 12.52
CA ARG A 111 0.23 -9.30 12.37
C ARG A 111 1.57 -9.08 13.04
N TRP A 112 2.31 -8.08 12.57
CA TRP A 112 3.49 -7.59 13.26
C TRP A 112 3.10 -6.79 14.50
N ASP A 113 3.92 -6.87 15.53
CA ASP A 113 3.81 -5.98 16.68
C ASP A 113 4.16 -4.53 16.31
N ASN A 114 3.78 -3.59 17.18
CA ASN A 114 4.01 -2.16 16.95
C ASN A 114 5.46 -1.71 17.27
N SER A 115 6.42 -2.63 17.34
CA SER A 115 7.79 -2.32 17.78
C SER A 115 8.68 -1.71 16.68
N ASP A 116 8.31 -1.85 15.41
CA ASP A 116 9.14 -1.47 14.26
C ASP A 116 8.28 -1.18 13.00
N ILE A 117 8.93 -0.98 11.85
CA ILE A 117 8.34 -0.72 10.53
C ILE A 117 7.26 -1.75 10.19
N GLY A 118 6.09 -1.31 9.72
CA GLY A 118 4.98 -2.22 9.42
C GLY A 118 4.23 -2.76 10.63
N GLY A 119 4.41 -2.18 11.81
CA GLY A 119 3.65 -2.57 13.00
C GLY A 119 2.15 -2.51 12.79
N GLY A 120 1.44 -3.53 13.29
CA GLY A 120 0.01 -3.71 13.08
C GLY A 120 -0.39 -4.25 11.71
N ARG A 121 0.52 -4.28 10.72
CA ARG A 121 0.24 -4.82 9.38
C ARG A 121 0.32 -6.34 9.36
N THR A 122 -0.26 -6.93 8.32
CA THR A 122 -0.28 -8.39 8.14
C THR A 122 1.12 -8.96 7.94
N ARG A 123 1.36 -10.11 8.57
CA ARG A 123 2.59 -10.90 8.48
C ARG A 123 2.32 -12.09 7.56
N TRP A 124 3.31 -12.47 6.74
CA TRP A 124 3.13 -13.45 5.67
C TRP A 124 4.18 -14.56 5.73
N ARG A 125 3.78 -15.76 5.31
CA ARG A 125 4.67 -16.87 4.97
C ARG A 125 4.71 -17.06 3.45
N ASP A 126 5.89 -17.33 2.92
CA ASP A 126 6.08 -17.75 1.54
C ASP A 126 5.66 -19.22 1.31
N GLY A 127 5.80 -19.70 0.08
CA GLY A 127 5.48 -21.08 -0.30
C GLY A 127 6.33 -22.15 0.39
N SER A 128 7.48 -21.78 0.97
CA SER A 128 8.34 -22.66 1.78
C SER A 128 7.97 -22.66 3.27
N GLY A 129 6.98 -21.86 3.66
CA GLY A 129 6.55 -21.69 5.05
C GLY A 129 7.42 -20.72 5.86
N ARG A 130 8.41 -20.07 5.24
CA ARG A 130 9.27 -19.09 5.91
C ARG A 130 8.56 -17.76 6.04
N ILE A 131 8.78 -17.09 7.15
CA ILE A 131 8.23 -15.74 7.37
C ILE A 131 8.95 -14.77 6.45
N VAL A 132 8.17 -14.04 5.65
CA VAL A 132 8.66 -12.93 4.83
C VAL A 132 8.97 -11.77 5.77
N GLY A 133 10.17 -11.19 5.65
CA GLY A 133 10.60 -10.06 6.48
C GLY A 133 9.63 -8.87 6.40
N ARG A 134 9.50 -8.12 7.51
CA ARG A 134 8.54 -7.02 7.68
C ARG A 134 8.92 -5.72 6.93
N ASP A 135 9.94 -5.78 6.10
CA ASP A 135 10.53 -4.66 5.37
C ASP A 135 10.20 -4.72 3.87
N ASN A 136 10.82 -3.85 3.07
CA ASN A 136 10.55 -3.71 1.64
C ASN A 136 11.54 -4.48 0.76
N ALA A 137 12.75 -4.75 1.26
CA ALA A 137 13.70 -5.60 0.58
C ALA A 137 13.22 -7.04 0.58
N SER A 138 12.61 -7.48 1.70
CA SER A 138 11.94 -8.77 1.80
C SER A 138 10.56 -8.80 1.13
N GLY A 139 9.95 -7.64 0.85
CA GLY A 139 8.65 -7.53 0.18
C GLY A 139 7.42 -7.59 1.10
N GLY A 140 7.57 -7.82 2.41
CA GLY A 140 6.46 -8.01 3.34
C GLY A 140 5.50 -6.82 3.43
N LEU A 141 6.01 -5.59 3.38
CA LEU A 141 5.15 -4.39 3.37
C LEU A 141 4.34 -4.24 2.09
N GLY A 142 4.89 -4.68 0.96
CA GLY A 142 4.20 -4.68 -0.33
C GLY A 142 3.05 -5.68 -0.33
N ILE A 143 3.28 -6.89 0.18
CA ILE A 143 2.23 -7.91 0.33
C ILE A 143 1.12 -7.41 1.27
N ALA A 144 1.48 -6.81 2.40
CA ALA A 144 0.50 -6.26 3.33
C ALA A 144 -0.34 -5.13 2.70
N GLN A 145 0.28 -4.26 1.90
CA GLN A 145 -0.42 -3.20 1.18
C GLN A 145 -1.41 -3.76 0.15
N GLN A 146 -0.98 -4.75 -0.65
CA GLN A 146 -1.87 -5.39 -1.62
C GLN A 146 -3.02 -6.13 -0.93
N TRP A 147 -2.75 -6.75 0.23
CA TRP A 147 -3.79 -7.36 1.06
C TRP A 147 -4.82 -6.34 1.54
N GLU A 148 -4.41 -5.14 1.95
CA GLU A 148 -5.34 -4.09 2.38
C GLU A 148 -6.27 -3.64 1.24
N VAL A 149 -5.77 -3.62 -0.01
CA VAL A 149 -6.58 -3.35 -1.21
C VAL A 149 -7.59 -4.46 -1.47
N LEU A 150 -7.18 -5.72 -1.32
CA LEU A 150 -7.99 -6.90 -1.67
C LEU A 150 -8.96 -7.32 -0.54
N CYS A 151 -8.56 -7.12 0.70
CA CYS A 151 -9.19 -7.66 1.91
C CYS A 151 -9.26 -6.58 3.01
N PRO A 152 -10.02 -5.49 2.81
CA PRO A 152 -10.21 -4.46 3.82
C PRO A 152 -10.83 -5.06 5.09
N GLU A 153 -10.42 -4.54 6.25
CA GLU A 153 -10.85 -5.06 7.55
C GLU A 153 -12.38 -5.09 7.70
N GLY A 154 -12.89 -6.16 8.32
CA GLY A 154 -14.33 -6.32 8.60
C GLY A 154 -15.09 -7.26 7.66
N ARG A 155 -14.46 -7.90 6.66
CA ARG A 155 -15.17 -8.77 5.69
C ARG A 155 -14.64 -10.21 5.52
N GLY A 156 -13.52 -10.61 6.14
CA GLY A 156 -12.95 -11.94 5.85
C GLY A 156 -12.09 -12.66 6.90
N THR A 157 -11.74 -12.05 8.05
CA THR A 157 -10.75 -12.66 8.98
C THR A 157 -11.34 -13.46 10.15
N ALA A 158 -12.64 -13.80 10.10
CA ALA A 158 -13.31 -14.48 11.20
C ALA A 158 -13.13 -16.01 11.18
N ARG A 159 -11.91 -16.57 11.07
CA ARG A 159 -11.66 -17.99 11.45
C ARG A 159 -10.21 -18.48 11.57
N SER A 160 -9.26 -17.67 12.04
CA SER A 160 -7.93 -18.22 12.38
C SER A 160 -7.35 -17.74 13.72
N ALA A 161 -8.16 -17.14 14.58
CA ALA A 161 -7.73 -16.72 15.93
C ALA A 161 -8.03 -17.76 17.03
N ALA A 162 -8.27 -19.03 16.68
CA ALA A 162 -8.52 -20.08 17.66
C ALA A 162 -7.69 -21.32 17.33
N MET A 163 -6.43 -21.33 17.77
CA MET A 163 -5.72 -22.48 18.34
C MET A 163 -4.26 -22.07 18.61
N GLY A 164 -3.88 -22.08 19.89
CA GLY A 164 -2.47 -22.04 20.31
C GLY A 164 -2.05 -20.87 21.21
N GLN A 165 -2.83 -20.53 22.24
CA GLN A 165 -2.23 -19.93 23.44
C GLN A 165 -1.73 -21.06 24.34
N ALA A 166 -0.42 -21.12 24.56
CA ALA A 166 0.22 -21.89 25.61
C ALA A 166 1.18 -20.96 26.38
N PRO A 167 1.43 -21.20 27.68
CA PRO A 167 1.75 -20.15 28.64
C PRO A 167 3.23 -19.74 28.66
N MET A 168 3.44 -18.51 29.15
CA MET A 168 4.71 -17.83 29.40
C MET A 168 5.73 -18.68 30.15
N VAL A 169 6.98 -18.63 29.69
CA VAL A 169 8.17 -18.81 30.53
C VAL A 169 8.93 -17.48 30.51
N GLN A 170 9.00 -16.82 31.67
CA GLN A 170 9.82 -15.64 31.91
C GLN A 170 11.30 -16.01 32.00
N ALA A 171 12.16 -15.21 31.36
CA ALA A 171 13.61 -15.16 31.59
C ALA A 171 14.11 -13.73 31.26
N PRO A 172 15.24 -13.28 31.83
CA PRO A 172 15.24 -12.10 32.70
C PRO A 172 15.60 -10.78 32.03
N ALA A 173 15.39 -9.72 32.82
CA ALA A 173 15.51 -8.32 32.50
C ALA A 173 16.95 -7.86 32.14
N GLN A 174 16.96 -6.92 31.19
CA GLN A 174 17.85 -5.75 31.09
C GLN A 174 19.32 -5.94 30.67
N ARG A 175 19.57 -5.58 29.40
CA ARG A 175 20.59 -4.56 29.11
C ARG A 175 19.89 -3.33 28.54
N ALA A 176 20.15 -2.19 29.17
CA ALA A 176 19.66 -0.89 28.74
C ALA A 176 20.03 -0.63 27.27
N PRO A 177 19.10 -0.15 26.42
CA PRO A 177 19.46 0.32 25.10
C PRO A 177 20.34 1.57 25.24
N GLN A 178 21.56 1.49 24.71
CA GLN A 178 22.39 2.65 24.45
C GLN A 178 21.63 3.62 23.51
N PRO A 179 21.78 4.94 23.67
CA PRO A 179 21.03 5.91 22.90
C PRO A 179 21.44 5.82 21.43
N ALA A 180 20.57 5.26 20.60
CA ALA A 180 20.68 5.35 19.17
C ALA A 180 20.66 6.83 18.78
N VAL A 181 21.71 7.21 18.05
CA VAL A 181 21.99 8.53 17.51
C VAL A 181 20.71 9.19 16.99
N ALA A 182 20.42 10.35 17.56
CA ALA A 182 19.34 11.22 17.14
C ALA A 182 19.54 11.71 15.69
N MET A 183 18.40 11.99 15.04
CA MET A 183 18.17 12.80 13.82
C MET A 183 17.74 12.04 12.56
N ALA A 184 16.43 11.77 12.44
CA ALA A 184 15.62 12.07 11.25
C ALA A 184 14.14 12.04 11.64
N ARG A 185 13.33 12.92 11.05
CA ARG A 185 11.90 13.07 11.33
C ARG A 185 11.15 11.82 10.86
N ASN A 186 10.88 10.90 11.76
CA ASN A 186 10.06 9.71 11.45
C ASN A 186 8.60 10.14 11.30
N PHE A 187 8.02 9.87 10.14
CA PHE A 187 6.59 9.99 9.91
C PHE A 187 5.94 8.62 10.06
N SER A 188 4.76 8.55 10.66
CA SER A 188 4.04 7.30 10.87
C SER A 188 3.06 7.03 9.74
N VAL A 189 2.76 5.76 9.46
CA VAL A 189 1.64 5.42 8.58
C VAL A 189 0.35 6.02 9.15
N GLY A 190 -0.44 6.66 8.28
CA GLY A 190 -1.63 7.41 8.65
C GLY A 190 -1.36 8.86 9.06
N GLU A 191 -0.10 9.28 9.25
CA GLU A 191 0.24 10.66 9.61
C GLU A 191 -0.04 11.63 8.46
N VAL A 192 -0.65 12.77 8.78
CA VAL A 192 -0.88 13.86 7.82
C VAL A 192 0.39 14.70 7.71
N VAL A 193 0.86 14.89 6.49
CA VAL A 193 2.13 15.56 6.17
C VAL A 193 1.92 16.58 5.05
N TYR A 194 2.84 17.52 4.93
CA TYR A 194 3.07 18.23 3.68
C TYR A 194 4.16 17.52 2.90
N ALA A 195 3.84 17.12 1.68
CA ALA A 195 4.74 16.45 0.76
C ALA A 195 5.11 17.38 -0.41
N ARG A 196 6.37 17.35 -0.82
CA ARG A 196 6.86 18.16 -1.93
C ARG A 196 6.42 17.54 -3.26
N SER A 197 5.72 18.33 -4.06
CA SER A 197 5.25 17.99 -5.42
C SER A 197 5.70 19.11 -6.36
N GLY A 198 6.74 18.88 -7.16
CA GLY A 198 7.43 19.93 -7.90
C GLY A 198 7.93 21.08 -6.99
N PRO A 199 7.59 22.35 -7.27
CA PRO A 199 7.96 23.48 -6.41
C PRO A 199 7.08 23.63 -5.16
N ALA A 200 5.92 22.96 -5.09
CA ALA A 200 4.91 23.18 -4.07
C ALA A 200 4.98 22.17 -2.92
N TRP A 201 4.47 22.56 -1.75
CA TRP A 201 4.19 21.68 -0.61
C TRP A 201 2.69 21.42 -0.55
N VAL A 202 2.29 20.18 -0.78
CA VAL A 202 0.89 19.77 -0.86
C VAL A 202 0.58 18.87 0.32
N ARG A 203 -0.57 19.08 0.97
CA ARG A 203 -1.01 18.23 2.08
C ARG A 203 -1.31 16.83 1.57
N GLY A 204 -1.00 15.83 2.38
CA GLY A 204 -1.26 14.43 2.09
C GLY A 204 -1.15 13.58 3.33
N ARG A 205 -1.23 12.27 3.14
CA ARG A 205 -1.14 11.27 4.21
C ARG A 205 -0.09 10.22 3.87
N VAL A 206 0.75 9.90 4.85
CA VAL A 206 1.67 8.77 4.74
C VAL A 206 0.86 7.48 4.69
N THR A 207 1.01 6.72 3.63
CA THR A 207 0.31 5.45 3.42
C THR A 207 1.18 4.24 3.74
N HIS A 208 2.49 4.37 3.61
CA HIS A 208 3.45 3.34 4.01
C HIS A 208 4.84 3.94 4.21
N VAL A 209 5.70 3.19 4.91
CA VAL A 209 7.12 3.53 5.10
C VAL A 209 7.94 2.48 4.37
N SER A 210 8.89 2.95 3.57
CA SER A 210 9.78 2.14 2.76
C SER A 210 11.24 2.27 3.22
N GLN A 211 12.03 1.21 3.18
CA GLN A 211 13.48 1.28 3.32
C GLN A 211 14.12 0.92 1.99
N LEU A 212 14.98 1.79 1.49
CA LEU A 212 15.45 1.85 0.11
C LEU A 212 16.97 1.82 0.10
N ALA A 213 17.58 1.09 -0.84
CA ALA A 213 19.03 1.14 -1.01
C ALA A 213 19.43 2.48 -1.67
N GLY A 214 19.92 3.44 -0.90
CA GLY A 214 20.42 4.72 -1.40
C GLY A 214 21.93 4.67 -1.74
N PRO A 215 22.45 5.69 -2.44
CA PRO A 215 23.89 5.78 -2.78
C PRO A 215 24.82 5.79 -1.56
N ARG A 216 24.29 6.11 -0.37
CA ARG A 216 25.01 6.18 0.91
C ARG A 216 24.59 5.10 1.90
N GLY A 217 23.92 4.05 1.43
CA GLY A 217 23.35 2.99 2.26
C GLY A 217 21.82 3.06 2.37
N PRO A 218 21.21 2.25 3.24
CA PRO A 218 19.76 2.19 3.39
C PRO A 218 19.17 3.55 3.83
N GLU A 219 18.22 4.07 3.06
CA GLU A 219 17.48 5.30 3.32
C GLU A 219 15.99 4.98 3.51
N ILE A 220 15.31 5.68 4.41
CA ILE A 220 13.85 5.56 4.56
C ILE A 220 13.18 6.46 3.51
N ALA A 221 12.10 6.00 2.90
CA ALA A 221 11.17 6.82 2.14
C ALA A 221 9.73 6.54 2.57
N TYR A 222 8.80 7.38 2.15
CA TYR A 222 7.43 7.32 2.58
C TYR A 222 6.54 7.40 1.36
N GLY A 223 5.64 6.42 1.20
CA GLY A 223 4.54 6.60 0.28
C GLY A 223 3.57 7.63 0.81
N VAL A 224 3.24 8.62 0.00
CA VAL A 224 2.27 9.65 0.35
C VAL A 224 1.18 9.71 -0.71
N THR A 225 -0.07 9.74 -0.26
CA THR A 225 -1.20 10.15 -1.10
C THR A 225 -1.51 11.60 -0.76
N LEU A 226 -1.36 12.48 -1.75
CA LEU A 226 -1.71 13.89 -1.64
C LEU A 226 -3.23 14.06 -1.60
N ASP A 227 -3.71 15.16 -1.02
CA ASP A 227 -5.14 15.50 -0.99
C ASP A 227 -5.72 15.67 -2.41
N SER A 228 -4.88 15.92 -3.41
CA SER A 228 -5.24 15.92 -4.84
C SER A 228 -5.43 14.54 -5.45
N GLY A 229 -5.15 13.45 -4.71
CA GLY A 229 -5.14 12.07 -5.20
C GLY A 229 -3.83 11.65 -5.88
N ALA A 230 -2.94 12.59 -6.17
CA ALA A 230 -1.59 12.30 -6.67
C ALA A 230 -0.75 11.57 -5.62
N ARG A 231 0.15 10.69 -6.06
CA ARG A 231 0.86 9.74 -5.21
C ARG A 231 2.35 9.72 -5.54
N GLY A 232 3.17 9.46 -4.54
CA GLY A 232 4.62 9.32 -4.71
C GLY A 232 5.29 8.69 -3.51
N VAL A 233 6.44 8.06 -3.74
CA VAL A 233 7.34 7.59 -2.69
C VAL A 233 8.42 8.65 -2.50
N LEU A 234 8.43 9.30 -1.34
CA LEU A 234 9.22 10.50 -1.06
C LEU A 234 10.19 10.28 0.11
N PRO A 235 11.45 10.71 0.00
CA PRO A 235 12.40 10.67 1.10
C PRO A 235 12.02 11.69 2.20
N PRO A 236 12.51 11.52 3.44
CA PRO A 236 12.12 12.34 4.59
C PRO A 236 12.32 13.85 4.39
N HIS A 237 13.30 14.26 3.57
CA HIS A 237 13.57 15.66 3.30
C HIS A 237 12.52 16.33 2.39
N MET A 238 11.71 15.54 1.68
CA MET A 238 10.57 16.00 0.88
C MET A 238 9.26 15.99 1.66
N LEU A 239 9.32 15.78 2.99
CA LEU A 239 8.16 15.73 3.87
C LEU A 239 8.32 16.69 5.04
N ARG A 240 7.19 17.24 5.49
CA ARG A 240 7.09 18.10 6.67
C ARG A 240 5.87 17.72 7.47
N LYS A 241 5.95 17.86 8.79
CA LYS A 241 4.78 17.65 9.65
C LYS A 241 3.72 18.69 9.31
N ALA A 242 2.48 18.24 9.12
CA ALA A 242 1.36 19.17 9.12
C ALA A 242 1.08 19.61 10.57
N PRO A 243 0.63 20.86 10.82
CA PRO A 243 0.15 21.27 12.13
C PRO A 243 -0.91 20.30 12.62
N ARG A 244 -0.82 19.91 13.90
CA ARG A 244 -1.91 19.18 14.57
C ARG A 244 -3.06 20.18 14.71
N GLN A 245 -4.18 19.90 14.03
CA GLN A 245 -5.45 20.56 14.32
C GLN A 245 -6.07 19.92 15.57
#